data_AF-A0A921JF36-F1
#
_entry.id   AF-A0A921JF36-F1
#
_cell.length_a   1.000
_cell.length_b   1.000
_cell.length_c   1.000
_cell.angle_alpha   90.00
_cell.angle_beta   90.00
_cell.angle_gamma   90.00
#
_symmetry.space_group_name_H-M   'P 1'
#
loop_
_entity.id
_entity.type
_entity.pdbx_description
1 polymer ?
#
loop_
_entity_poly.entity_id
_entity_poly.type
_entity_poly.pdbx_seq_one_letter_code
_entity_poly.pdbx_strand_id
1 'polypeptide(L)'
;MSVEVVYQWSEDHPGAALRELDDVRILKDVVTSDGDTIAAGTEGTVVAIWRGGEAYEVEFPEPMGALATITADDMVFAGRPVP
;
A
#
# COMPACT_ATOMS: atom_id res chain seq x y z
N MET A 1 -19.90 27.38 -7.79
CA MET A 1 -20.15 26.38 -6.73
C MET A 1 -19.35 25.14 -7.09
N SER A 2 -18.12 25.03 -6.62
CA SER A 2 -17.29 23.82 -6.77
C SER A 2 -17.55 22.92 -5.57
N VAL A 3 -17.90 21.67 -5.82
CA VAL A 3 -17.93 20.66 -4.77
C VAL A 3 -16.50 20.14 -4.57
N GLU A 4 -15.87 20.50 -3.44
CA GLU A 4 -14.74 19.73 -2.92
C GLU A 4 -15.32 18.45 -2.34
N VAL A 5 -15.35 17.39 -3.15
CA VAL A 5 -15.70 16.06 -2.67
C VAL A 5 -14.43 15.47 -2.09
N VAL A 6 -14.34 15.45 -0.77
CA VAL A 6 -13.37 14.63 -0.04
C VAL A 6 -13.98 13.24 0.09
N TYR A 7 -13.59 12.31 -0.79
CA TYR A 7 -13.86 10.89 -0.60
C TYR A 7 -12.87 10.37 0.46
N GLN A 8 -13.28 10.37 1.73
CA GLN A 8 -12.60 9.58 2.76
C GLN A 8 -13.43 8.31 2.99
N TRP A 9 -13.16 7.30 2.17
CA TRP A 9 -13.46 5.93 2.57
C TRP A 9 -12.18 5.40 3.22
N SER A 10 -12.17 5.33 4.54
CA SER A 10 -11.24 4.47 5.27
C SER A 10 -12.10 3.40 5.90
N GLU A 11 -12.02 2.17 5.39
CA GLU A 11 -12.46 1.04 6.20
C GLU A 11 -11.48 0.95 7.37
N ASP A 12 -11.91 1.43 8.54
CA ASP A 12 -11.11 1.37 9.74
C ASP A 12 -10.89 -0.12 10.07
N HIS A 13 -9.67 -0.60 9.85
CA HIS A 13 -9.22 -1.93 10.23
C HIS A 13 -8.45 -1.80 11.55
N PRO A 14 -9.13 -1.79 12.72
CA PRO A 14 -8.52 -1.45 14.01
C PRO A 14 -7.42 -2.42 14.47
N GLY A 15 -7.18 -3.53 13.74
CA GLY A 15 -6.09 -4.47 13.98
C GLY A 15 -4.92 -4.39 12.98
N ALA A 16 -5.04 -3.62 11.90
CA ALA A 16 -3.99 -3.49 10.89
C ALA A 16 -2.93 -2.47 11.33
N ALA A 17 -1.65 -2.81 11.12
CA ALA A 17 -0.53 -1.94 11.47
C ALA A 17 -0.35 -0.77 10.48
N LEU A 18 -0.81 -0.95 9.24
CA LEU A 18 -0.81 0.04 8.17
C LEU A 18 -2.24 0.31 7.72
N ARG A 19 -2.47 1.50 7.16
CA ARG A 19 -3.77 1.95 6.65
C ARG A 19 -3.73 2.06 5.12
N GLU A 20 -4.90 2.06 4.50
CA GLU A 20 -5.00 2.50 3.11
C GLU A 20 -4.45 3.91 2.97
N LEU A 21 -3.74 4.16 1.86
CA LEU A 21 -3.01 5.38 1.54
C LEU A 21 -1.75 5.64 2.36
N ASP A 22 -1.36 4.72 3.25
CA ASP A 22 0.00 4.73 3.81
C ASP A 22 0.98 4.41 2.67
N ASP A 23 2.07 5.17 2.63
CA ASP A 23 3.24 4.87 1.82
C ASP A 23 4.14 3.88 2.58
N VAL A 24 4.60 2.87 1.88
CA VAL A 24 5.40 1.78 2.42
C VAL A 24 6.65 1.58 1.60
N ARG A 25 7.69 1.04 2.22
CA ARG A 25 8.91 0.59 1.55
C ARG A 25 9.05 -0.92 1.71
N ILE A 26 9.26 -1.62 0.59
CA ILE A 26 9.43 -3.07 0.61
C ILE A 26 10.85 -3.47 1.07
N LEU A 27 10.95 -4.58 1.81
CA LEU A 27 12.21 -5.07 2.40
C LEU A 27 12.92 -6.13 1.55
N LYS A 28 12.21 -6.72 0.59
CA LYS A 28 12.73 -7.71 -0.36
C LYS A 28 12.11 -7.49 -1.73
N ASP A 29 12.67 -8.13 -2.75
CA ASP A 29 12.10 -8.12 -4.10
C ASP A 29 10.70 -8.75 -4.07
N VAL A 30 9.74 -8.10 -4.74
CA VAL A 30 8.37 -8.59 -4.87
C VAL A 30 8.00 -8.75 -6.34
N VAL A 31 7.08 -9.67 -6.60
CA VAL A 31 6.54 -9.89 -7.95
C VAL A 31 5.14 -9.30 -7.99
N THR A 32 4.89 -8.43 -8.98
CA THR A 32 3.57 -7.82 -9.19
C THR A 32 2.57 -8.86 -9.71
N SER A 33 1.29 -8.53 -9.65
CA SER A 33 0.21 -9.33 -10.23
C SER A 33 0.36 -9.54 -11.74
N ASP A 34 1.10 -8.65 -12.43
CA ASP A 34 1.42 -8.75 -13.85
C ASP A 34 2.75 -9.49 -14.12
N GLY A 35 3.49 -9.87 -13.08
CA GLY A 35 4.72 -10.67 -13.16
C GLY A 35 6.02 -9.86 -13.20
N ASP A 36 5.97 -8.54 -13.06
CA ASP A 36 7.16 -7.68 -12.97
C ASP A 36 7.83 -7.83 -11.61
N THR A 37 9.16 -7.65 -11.56
CA THR A 37 9.90 -7.64 -10.30
C THR A 37 10.14 -6.20 -9.84
N ILE A 38 9.68 -5.87 -8.63
CA ILE A 38 10.00 -4.61 -7.96
C ILE A 38 11.10 -4.86 -6.94
N ALA A 39 12.17 -4.08 -7.01
CA ALA A 39 13.36 -4.28 -6.20
C ALA A 39 13.15 -3.82 -4.74
N ALA A 40 13.77 -4.55 -3.80
CA ALA A 40 13.83 -4.17 -2.39
C ALA A 40 14.23 -2.69 -2.20
N GLY A 41 13.58 -2.02 -1.25
CA GLY A 41 13.78 -0.59 -0.97
C GLY A 41 12.92 0.36 -1.80
N THR A 42 12.13 -0.15 -2.76
CA THR A 42 11.17 0.66 -3.51
C THR A 42 9.98 1.06 -2.63
N GLU A 43 9.51 2.29 -2.81
CA GLU A 43 8.32 2.81 -2.14
C GLU A 43 7.06 2.58 -3.00
N GLY A 44 5.95 2.30 -2.35
CA GLY A 44 4.62 2.19 -2.96
C GLY A 44 3.55 2.64 -1.97
N THR A 45 2.29 2.65 -2.39
CA THR A 45 1.16 3.08 -1.57
C THR A 45 0.21 1.91 -1.32
N VAL A 46 -0.23 1.73 -0.08
CA VAL A 46 -1.23 0.73 0.28
C VAL A 46 -2.58 1.12 -0.32
N VAL A 47 -3.19 0.23 -1.10
CA VAL A 47 -4.49 0.47 -1.76
C VAL A 47 -5.57 -0.52 -1.33
N ALA A 48 -5.22 -1.58 -0.59
CA ALA A 48 -6.18 -2.47 0.07
C ALA A 48 -5.53 -3.23 1.24
N ILE A 49 -6.33 -3.62 2.23
CA ILE A 49 -5.91 -4.39 3.40
C ILE A 49 -6.56 -5.78 3.39
N TRP A 50 -5.75 -6.82 3.55
CA TRP A 50 -6.21 -8.22 3.55
C TRP A 50 -6.13 -8.84 4.94
N ARG A 51 -7.16 -9.64 5.28
CA ARG A 51 -7.23 -10.43 6.52
C ARG A 51 -6.95 -9.61 7.80
N GLY A 52 -7.34 -8.35 7.81
CA GLY A 52 -7.14 -7.47 8.97
C GLY A 52 -5.69 -7.02 9.18
N GLY A 53 -4.86 -7.05 8.12
CA GLY A 53 -3.49 -6.55 8.15
C GLY A 53 -2.40 -7.63 8.11
N GLU A 54 -2.76 -8.89 7.83
CA GLU A 54 -1.76 -9.94 7.56
C GLU A 54 -1.03 -9.70 6.23
N ALA A 55 -1.72 -9.11 5.25
CA ALA A 55 -1.17 -8.71 3.96
C ALA A 55 -1.88 -7.47 3.40
N TYR A 56 -1.27 -6.84 2.41
CA TYR A 56 -1.70 -5.57 1.83
C TYR A 56 -1.51 -5.60 0.31
N GLU A 57 -2.41 -4.95 -0.41
CA GLU A 57 -2.19 -4.61 -1.81
C GLU A 57 -1.44 -3.28 -1.88
N VAL A 58 -0.31 -3.26 -2.57
CA VAL A 58 0.54 -2.07 -2.72
C VAL A 58 0.65 -1.72 -4.19
N GLU A 59 0.35 -0.47 -4.54
CA GLU A 59 0.56 0.11 -5.86
C GLU A 59 1.94 0.79 -5.93
N PHE A 60 2.69 0.51 -6.99
CA PHE A 60 4.00 1.12 -7.26
C PHE A 60 3.90 2.15 -8.39
N PRO A 61 4.72 3.21 -8.35
CA PRO A 61 4.69 4.25 -9.39
C PRO A 61 5.22 3.75 -10.74
N GLU A 62 6.21 2.85 -10.72
CA GLU A 62 6.78 2.23 -11.90
C GLU A 62 6.96 0.71 -11.74
N PRO A 63 6.50 -0.11 -12.72
CA PRO A 63 5.66 0.26 -13.86
C PRO A 63 4.31 0.87 -13.44
N MET A 64 3.73 1.73 -14.29
CA MET A 64 2.50 2.44 -13.95
C MET A 64 1.34 1.44 -13.77
N GLY A 65 0.69 1.46 -12.60
CA GLY A 65 -0.38 0.53 -12.24
C GLY A 65 0.09 -0.82 -11.71
N ALA A 66 1.39 -0.98 -11.42
CA ALA A 66 1.93 -2.21 -10.86
C ALA A 66 1.40 -2.43 -9.44
N LEU A 67 0.71 -3.55 -9.24
CA LEU A 67 0.16 -3.97 -7.94
C LEU A 67 0.84 -5.23 -7.44
N ALA A 68 1.10 -5.32 -6.13
CA ALA A 68 1.54 -6.56 -5.50
C ALA A 68 0.84 -6.79 -4.17
N THR A 69 0.53 -8.05 -3.87
CA THR A 69 0.11 -8.48 -2.52
C THR A 69 1.35 -8.80 -1.68
N ILE A 70 1.54 -8.09 -0.57
CA ILE A 70 2.74 -8.15 0.26
C ILE A 70 2.36 -8.44 1.71
N THR A 71 3.10 -9.31 2.39
CA THR A 71 2.87 -9.61 3.81
C THR A 71 3.35 -8.47 4.70
N ALA A 72 2.74 -8.30 5.87
CA ALA A 72 3.09 -7.23 6.80
C ALA A 72 4.58 -7.21 7.18
N ASP A 73 5.21 -8.38 7.31
CA ASP A 73 6.61 -8.53 7.71
C ASP A 73 7.62 -8.12 6.62
N ASP A 74 7.16 -7.97 5.37
CA ASP A 74 8.02 -7.70 4.21
C ASP A 74 8.10 -6.23 3.82
N MET A 75 7.55 -5.33 4.64
CA MET A 75 7.56 -3.89 4.36
C MET A 75 7.53 -3.06 5.64
N VAL A 76 7.89 -1.80 5.49
CA VAL A 76 7.86 -0.82 6.59
C VAL A 76 7.15 0.44 6.13
N PHE A 77 6.52 1.10 7.09
CA PHE A 77 5.97 2.43 6.90
C PHE A 77 7.06 3.41 6.40
N ALA A 78 6.79 4.14 5.32
CA ALA A 78 7.69 5.13 4.71
C ALA A 78 7.12 6.56 4.68
N GLY A 79 5.80 6.69 4.83
CA GLY A 79 4.97 7.90 4.77
C GLY A 79 3.51 7.44 4.65
N ARG A 80 2.49 8.25 4.42
CA ARG A 80 1.90 9.23 5.33
C ARG A 80 1.17 8.58 6.51
N PRO A 81 1.17 9.24 7.68
CA PRO A 81 -0.09 9.85 8.09
C PRO A 81 0.10 11.26 8.66
N VAL A 82 -0.85 12.15 8.36
CA VAL A 82 -1.20 13.35 9.15
C VAL A 82 -2.71 13.55 9.01
N PRO A 83 -3.38 14.09 10.05
CA PRO A 83 -4.69 13.69 10.57
C PRO A 83 -5.89 13.79 9.62
#